data_AF-A0AA86Q2H2-F1
#
_entry.id   AF-A0AA86Q2H2-F1
#
_cell.length_a   1.000
_cell.length_b   1.000
_cell.length_c   1.000
_cell.angle_alpha   90.00
_cell.angle_beta   90.00
_cell.angle_gamma   90.00
#
_symmetry.space_group_name_H-M   'P 1'
#
loop_
_entity.id
_entity.type
_entity.pdbx_description
1 polymer ?
#
loop_
_entity_poly.entity_id
_entity_poly.type
_entity_poly.pdbx_seq_one_letter_code
_entity_poly.pdbx_strand_id
1 'polypeptide(L)'
;MQRQQKNWSIIEKQKLNAEAEKFRQNNRINWTLVAEQMHDRTPTQCRLQYRNNNQDREKVNHIWSKDITYELMSLTCVYGKKWTFLQQNYFPNFTVEQLRLKLAQQEQRRTQYSEITRKAESGFELCDKEKQFLKLAHQGLQAIRIRFEEVEVNELGMLQLDPLQQVFYNMLSKHNFIAEQEKRLYNLVEKLHEKSNTNVSTQSNSFQ
;
A
#
# COMPACT_ATOMS: atom_id res chain seq x y z
N MET A 1 -36.81 -31.04 -7.29
CA MET A 1 -36.98 -29.67 -7.82
C MET A 1 -35.93 -28.76 -7.20
N GLN A 2 -34.94 -28.30 -7.96
CA GLN A 2 -34.02 -27.25 -7.52
C GLN A 2 -34.75 -25.90 -7.60
N ARG A 3 -34.94 -25.22 -6.47
CA ARG A 3 -35.46 -23.84 -6.48
C ARG A 3 -34.35 -22.93 -7.02
N GLN A 4 -34.61 -22.26 -8.15
CA GLN A 4 -33.70 -21.24 -8.67
C GLN A 4 -33.51 -20.14 -7.61
N GLN A 5 -32.27 -19.83 -7.25
CA GLN A 5 -31.96 -18.75 -6.33
C GLN A 5 -32.08 -17.42 -7.07
N LYS A 6 -33.07 -16.60 -6.71
CA LYS A 6 -33.24 -15.24 -7.26
C LYS A 6 -32.05 -14.37 -6.84
N ASN A 7 -31.36 -13.76 -7.81
CA ASN A 7 -30.26 -12.83 -7.55
C ASN A 7 -30.75 -11.60 -6.74
N TRP A 8 -29.88 -11.05 -5.90
CA TRP A 8 -30.15 -9.85 -5.10
C TRP A 8 -29.76 -8.60 -5.88
N SER A 9 -30.72 -7.71 -6.14
CA SER A 9 -30.46 -6.39 -6.72
C SER A 9 -29.75 -5.45 -5.73
N ILE A 10 -29.15 -4.36 -6.24
CA ILE A 10 -28.49 -3.35 -5.41
C ILE A 10 -29.49 -2.70 -4.44
N ILE A 11 -30.70 -2.38 -4.92
CA ILE A 11 -31.78 -1.76 -4.12
C ILE A 11 -32.21 -2.71 -3.00
N GLU A 12 -32.40 -4.00 -3.29
CA GLU A 12 -32.73 -5.00 -2.27
C GLU A 12 -31.63 -5.13 -1.21
N LYS A 13 -30.35 -5.10 -1.62
CA LYS A 13 -29.21 -5.15 -0.68
C LYS A 13 -29.17 -3.92 0.23
N GLN A 14 -29.44 -2.72 -0.31
CA GLN A 14 -29.51 -1.49 0.47
C GLN A 14 -30.68 -1.55 1.48
N LYS A 15 -31.87 -1.97 1.02
CA LYS A 15 -33.04 -2.15 1.88
C LYS A 15 -32.77 -3.18 2.99
N LEU A 16 -32.17 -4.33 2.65
CA LEU A 16 -31.78 -5.36 3.61
C LEU A 16 -30.89 -4.79 4.73
N ASN A 17 -29.88 -3.99 4.39
CA ASN A 17 -29.00 -3.39 5.38
C ASN A 17 -29.75 -2.39 6.28
N ALA A 18 -30.62 -1.56 5.70
CA ALA A 18 -31.40 -0.59 6.46
C ALA A 18 -32.37 -1.27 7.44
N GLU A 19 -33.12 -2.27 6.99
CA GLU A 19 -34.04 -3.03 7.86
C GLU A 19 -33.28 -3.85 8.92
N ALA A 20 -32.12 -4.42 8.56
CA ALA A 20 -31.29 -5.14 9.52
C ALA A 20 -30.80 -4.25 10.67
N GLU A 21 -30.42 -2.99 10.39
CA GLU A 21 -30.06 -2.04 11.45
C GLU A 21 -31.27 -1.57 12.24
N LYS A 22 -32.41 -1.33 11.58
CA LYS A 22 -33.67 -0.93 12.23
C LYS A 22 -34.17 -1.97 13.24
N PHE A 23 -34.06 -3.27 12.91
CA PHE A 23 -34.49 -4.37 13.78
C PHE A 23 -33.35 -4.99 14.60
N ARG A 24 -32.24 -4.27 14.78
CA ARG A 24 -31.16 -4.68 15.67
C ARG A 24 -31.51 -4.31 17.12
N GLN A 25 -31.53 -5.30 18.00
CA GLN A 25 -31.75 -5.13 19.45
C GLN A 25 -30.71 -5.94 20.22
N ASN A 26 -30.02 -5.33 21.19
CA ASN A 26 -28.98 -5.99 22.00
C ASN A 26 -27.94 -6.74 21.14
N ASN A 27 -27.51 -6.10 20.05
CA ASN A 27 -26.56 -6.66 19.07
C ASN A 27 -27.03 -7.95 18.35
N ARG A 28 -28.33 -8.25 18.37
CA ARG A 28 -28.96 -9.33 17.62
C ARG A 28 -29.98 -8.75 16.63
N ILE A 29 -30.00 -9.26 15.40
CA ILE A 29 -30.92 -8.82 14.36
C ILE A 29 -32.11 -9.79 14.31
N ASN A 30 -33.33 -9.27 14.36
CA ASN A 30 -34.54 -10.08 14.20
C ASN A 30 -34.84 -10.34 12.71
N TRP A 31 -34.30 -11.44 12.18
CA TRP A 31 -34.43 -11.80 10.76
C TRP A 31 -35.85 -12.07 10.29
N THR A 32 -36.76 -12.44 11.21
CA THR A 32 -38.18 -12.63 10.88
C THR A 32 -38.82 -11.30 10.50
N LEU A 33 -38.65 -10.27 11.34
CA LEU A 33 -39.14 -8.91 11.06
C LEU A 33 -38.49 -8.29 9.81
N VAL A 34 -37.18 -8.53 9.61
CA VAL A 34 -36.49 -8.09 8.38
C VAL A 34 -37.11 -8.74 7.15
N ALA A 35 -37.42 -10.04 7.19
CA ALA A 35 -38.04 -10.75 6.06
C ALA A 35 -39.47 -10.26 5.78
N GLU A 36 -40.24 -9.90 6.81
CA GLU A 36 -41.57 -9.30 6.63
C GLU A 36 -41.52 -7.99 5.82
N GLN A 37 -40.43 -7.21 5.95
CA GLN A 37 -40.21 -6.00 5.14
C GLN A 37 -39.66 -6.30 3.73
N MET A 38 -39.29 -7.55 3.45
CA MET A 38 -38.69 -8.02 2.21
C MET A 38 -39.63 -9.00 1.51
N HIS A 39 -40.59 -8.48 0.74
CA HIS A 39 -41.75 -9.19 0.18
C HIS A 39 -41.49 -10.59 -0.44
N ASP A 40 -40.29 -10.86 -0.98
CA ASP A 40 -39.96 -12.13 -1.65
C ASP A 40 -38.80 -12.90 -1.00
N ARG A 41 -38.37 -12.55 0.21
CA ARG A 41 -37.15 -13.12 0.82
C ARG A 41 -37.46 -13.77 2.16
N THR A 42 -36.94 -14.97 2.35
CA THR A 42 -37.06 -15.68 3.62
C THR A 42 -36.06 -15.14 4.66
N PRO A 43 -36.33 -15.29 5.98
CA PRO A 43 -35.39 -14.89 7.02
C PRO A 43 -33.98 -15.46 6.82
N THR A 44 -33.89 -16.72 6.39
CA THR A 44 -32.62 -17.40 6.11
C THR A 44 -31.87 -16.76 4.94
N GLN A 45 -32.58 -16.37 3.87
CA GLN A 45 -31.98 -15.67 2.74
C GLN A 45 -31.46 -14.29 3.14
N CYS A 46 -32.24 -13.53 3.91
CA CYS A 46 -31.84 -12.22 4.43
C CYS A 46 -30.58 -12.33 5.29
N ARG A 47 -30.55 -13.28 6.24
CA ARG A 47 -29.38 -13.51 7.12
C ARG A 47 -28.13 -13.89 6.31
N LEU A 48 -28.27 -14.81 5.37
CA LEU A 48 -27.15 -15.27 4.55
C LEU A 48 -26.60 -14.12 3.69
N GLN A 49 -27.48 -13.38 3.02
CA GLN A 49 -27.07 -12.25 2.19
C GLN A 49 -26.43 -11.14 3.01
N TYR A 50 -26.97 -10.80 4.18
CA TYR A 50 -26.40 -9.77 5.05
C TYR A 50 -25.01 -10.17 5.57
N ARG A 51 -24.84 -11.45 5.96
CA ARG A 51 -23.52 -11.98 6.32
C ARG A 51 -22.53 -11.86 5.17
N ASN A 52 -22.93 -12.29 3.97
CA ASN A 52 -22.06 -12.24 2.79
C ASN A 52 -21.73 -10.79 2.40
N ASN A 53 -22.70 -9.87 2.45
CA ASN A 53 -22.46 -8.44 2.18
C ASN A 53 -21.46 -7.83 3.16
N ASN A 54 -21.51 -8.19 4.44
CA ASN A 54 -20.57 -7.69 5.43
C ASN A 54 -19.18 -8.35 5.30
N GLN A 55 -19.14 -9.63 4.92
CA GLN A 55 -17.87 -10.27 4.53
C GLN A 55 -17.29 -9.68 3.24
N ASP A 56 -18.12 -9.23 2.31
CA ASP A 56 -17.66 -8.57 1.08
C ASP A 56 -17.23 -7.11 1.35
N ARG A 57 -17.78 -6.46 2.38
CA ARG A 57 -17.22 -5.19 2.90
C ARG A 57 -15.84 -5.39 3.52
N GLU A 58 -15.61 -6.52 4.20
CA GLU A 58 -14.27 -6.92 4.65
C GLU A 58 -13.34 -7.32 3.50
N LYS A 59 -13.92 -7.72 2.35
CA LYS A 59 -13.21 -8.01 1.09
C LYS A 59 -13.34 -6.90 0.05
N VAL A 60 -13.58 -5.65 0.46
CA VAL A 60 -13.18 -4.56 -0.44
C VAL A 60 -11.71 -4.79 -0.66
N ASN A 61 -11.32 -5.11 -1.90
CA ASN A 61 -9.92 -5.24 -2.28
C ASN A 61 -9.30 -3.87 -2.04
N HIS A 62 -8.86 -3.64 -0.81
CA HIS A 62 -8.29 -2.37 -0.41
C HIS A 62 -7.01 -2.23 -1.21
N ILE A 63 -7.08 -1.37 -2.20
CA ILE A 63 -5.94 -1.02 -3.02
C ILE A 63 -5.00 -0.31 -2.08
N TRP A 64 -3.87 -0.95 -1.80
CA TRP A 64 -2.76 -0.32 -1.09
C TRP A 64 -2.20 0.80 -1.95
N SER A 65 -2.72 2.01 -1.76
CA SER A 65 -2.13 3.19 -2.36
C SER A 65 -0.71 3.39 -1.82
N LYS A 66 0.09 4.16 -2.55
CA LYS A 66 1.44 4.52 -2.10
C LYS A 66 1.38 5.27 -0.78
N ASP A 67 0.46 6.23 -0.65
CA ASP A 67 0.32 7.06 0.55
C ASP A 67 -0.04 6.24 1.79
N ILE A 68 -1.01 5.32 1.69
CA ILE A 68 -1.38 4.40 2.80
C ILE A 68 -0.18 3.51 3.17
N THR A 69 0.57 3.04 2.17
CA THR A 69 1.76 2.22 2.42
C THR A 69 2.83 3.00 3.17
N TYR A 70 3.08 4.25 2.79
CA TYR A 70 4.02 5.14 3.46
C TYR A 70 3.57 5.47 4.88
N GLU A 71 2.28 5.76 5.07
CA GLU A 71 1.71 6.00 6.39
C GLU A 71 1.91 4.78 7.32
N LEU A 72 1.67 3.56 6.83
CA LEU A 72 1.91 2.33 7.59
C LEU A 72 3.38 2.19 7.99
N MET A 73 4.31 2.41 7.05
CA MET A 73 5.75 2.37 7.34
C MET A 73 6.16 3.44 8.35
N SER A 74 5.57 4.64 8.26
CA SER A 74 5.86 5.74 9.16
C SER A 74 5.40 5.44 10.58
N LEU A 75 4.14 5.04 10.73
CA LEU A 75 3.54 4.70 12.02
C LEU A 75 4.23 3.49 12.67
N THR A 76 4.62 2.48 11.90
CA THR A 76 5.34 1.31 12.44
C THR A 76 6.75 1.64 12.91
N CYS A 77 7.40 2.68 12.36
CA CYS A 77 8.67 3.18 12.86
C CYS A 77 8.53 3.86 14.23
N VAL A 78 7.41 4.55 14.45
CA VAL A 78 7.15 5.38 15.65
C VAL A 78 6.60 4.55 16.80
N TYR A 79 5.56 3.76 16.51
CA TYR A 79 4.82 3.00 17.50
C TYR A 79 5.25 1.54 17.59
N GLY A 80 6.13 1.10 16.68
CA GLY A 80 6.54 -0.30 16.54
C GLY A 80 5.47 -1.17 15.89
N LYS A 81 5.59 -2.49 16.07
CA LYS A 81 4.68 -3.52 15.51
C LYS A 81 3.42 -3.72 16.39
N LYS A 82 2.86 -2.64 16.94
CA LYS A 82 1.63 -2.65 17.77
C LYS A 82 0.36 -2.70 16.89
N TRP A 83 0.16 -3.83 16.20
CA TRP A 83 -0.80 -3.92 15.09
C TRP A 83 -2.24 -3.58 15.43
N THR A 84 -2.76 -4.04 16.56
CA THR A 84 -4.13 -3.75 16.98
C THR A 84 -4.33 -2.25 17.21
N PHE A 85 -3.35 -1.58 17.81
CA PHE A 85 -3.36 -0.13 17.98
C PHE A 85 -3.38 0.59 16.63
N LEU A 86 -2.51 0.19 15.70
CA LEU A 86 -2.44 0.79 14.37
C LEU A 86 -3.75 0.60 13.57
N GLN A 87 -4.31 -0.61 13.64
CA GLN A 87 -5.55 -0.94 12.95
C GLN A 87 -6.73 -0.12 13.49
N GLN A 88 -6.88 -0.02 14.81
CA GLN A 88 -8.01 0.68 15.41
C GLN A 88 -7.96 2.20 15.21
N ASN A 89 -6.77 2.80 15.25
CA ASN A 89 -6.62 4.25 15.25
C ASN A 89 -6.36 4.86 13.87
N TYR A 90 -5.72 4.12 12.96
CA TYR A 90 -5.27 4.67 11.67
C TYR A 90 -5.80 3.91 10.46
N PHE A 91 -5.97 2.59 10.58
CA PHE A 91 -6.33 1.73 9.46
C PHE A 91 -7.58 0.89 9.74
N PRO A 92 -8.74 1.50 10.09
CA PRO A 92 -9.93 0.76 10.51
C PRO A 92 -10.47 -0.18 9.41
N ASN A 93 -10.17 0.15 8.16
CA ASN A 93 -10.58 -0.61 6.98
C ASN A 93 -9.65 -1.78 6.65
N PHE A 94 -8.50 -1.89 7.30
CA PHE A 94 -7.57 -2.99 7.10
C PHE A 94 -7.62 -3.95 8.28
N THR A 95 -7.44 -5.24 8.03
CA THR A 95 -7.23 -6.21 9.11
C THR A 95 -5.79 -6.14 9.61
N VAL A 96 -5.57 -6.54 10.86
CA VAL A 96 -4.22 -6.66 11.44
C VAL A 96 -3.30 -7.50 10.56
N GLU A 97 -3.82 -8.57 9.96
CA GLU A 97 -3.05 -9.46 9.10
C GLU A 97 -2.67 -8.80 7.77
N GLN A 98 -3.57 -8.00 7.18
CA GLN A 98 -3.25 -7.21 5.99
C GLN A 98 -2.11 -6.21 6.26
N LEU A 99 -2.12 -5.55 7.43
CA LEU A 99 -1.04 -4.62 7.82
C LEU A 99 0.31 -5.36 7.93
N ARG A 100 0.33 -6.53 8.59
CA ARG A 100 1.53 -7.36 8.74
C ARG A 100 2.08 -7.81 7.40
N LEU A 101 1.23 -8.40 6.57
CA LEU A 101 1.60 -8.91 5.27
C LEU A 101 2.15 -7.77 4.40
N LYS A 102 1.52 -6.60 4.43
CA LYS A 102 1.99 -5.44 3.69
C LYS A 102 3.35 -4.96 4.17
N LEU A 103 3.56 -4.82 5.48
CA LEU A 103 4.87 -4.39 6.00
C LEU A 103 5.96 -5.41 5.65
N ALA A 104 5.68 -6.71 5.81
CA ALA A 104 6.62 -7.77 5.46
C ALA A 104 7.02 -7.72 3.98
N GLN A 105 6.06 -7.48 3.08
CA GLN A 105 6.34 -7.27 1.65
C GLN A 105 7.23 -6.04 1.42
N GLN A 106 7.04 -4.94 2.16
CA GLN A 106 7.91 -3.77 2.04
C GLN A 106 9.31 -4.04 2.60
N GLU A 107 9.42 -4.70 3.74
CA GLU A 107 10.72 -5.10 4.33
C GLU A 107 11.50 -6.02 3.38
N GLN A 108 10.81 -6.98 2.74
CA GLN A 108 11.41 -7.84 1.72
C GLN A 108 11.92 -7.05 0.51
N ARG A 109 11.11 -6.12 -0.02
CA ARG A 109 11.52 -5.26 -1.14
C ARG A 109 12.73 -4.39 -0.79
N ARG A 110 12.80 -3.86 0.44
CA ARG A 110 13.96 -3.09 0.91
C ARG A 110 15.22 -3.95 0.99
N THR A 111 15.08 -5.19 1.45
CA THR A 111 16.20 -6.15 1.50
C THR A 111 16.71 -6.45 0.09
N GLN A 112 15.80 -6.80 -0.84
CA GLN A 112 16.13 -7.03 -2.24
C GLN A 112 16.83 -5.82 -2.88
N TYR A 113 16.33 -4.61 -2.62
CA TYR A 113 16.97 -3.38 -3.08
C TYR A 113 18.40 -3.25 -2.55
N SER A 114 18.63 -3.45 -1.25
CA SER A 114 19.96 -3.35 -0.65
C SER A 114 20.95 -4.37 -1.25
N GLU A 115 20.50 -5.59 -1.53
CA GLU A 115 21.31 -6.64 -2.12
C GLU A 115 21.70 -6.32 -3.56
N ILE A 116 20.74 -5.86 -4.37
CA ILE A 116 20.96 -5.46 -5.76
C ILE A 116 21.92 -4.27 -5.81
N THR A 117 21.73 -3.26 -4.95
CA THR A 117 22.64 -2.11 -4.86
C THR A 117 24.05 -2.55 -4.49
N ARG A 118 24.21 -3.40 -3.46
CA ARG A 118 25.53 -3.93 -3.06
C ARG A 118 26.21 -4.72 -4.19
N LYS A 119 25.45 -5.55 -4.91
CA LYS A 119 25.93 -6.32 -6.07
C LYS A 119 26.45 -5.38 -7.16
N ALA A 120 25.69 -4.34 -7.47
CA ALA A 120 26.03 -3.35 -8.47
C ALA A 120 27.26 -2.51 -8.06
N GLU A 121 27.35 -2.07 -6.80
CA GLU A 121 28.52 -1.37 -6.24
C GLU A 121 29.80 -2.21 -6.30
N SER A 122 29.66 -3.53 -6.13
CA SER A 122 30.75 -4.49 -6.27
C SER A 122 31.14 -4.78 -7.73
N GLY A 123 30.48 -4.13 -8.70
CA GLY A 123 30.80 -4.23 -10.12
C GLY A 123 30.27 -5.47 -10.83
N PHE A 124 29.48 -6.31 -10.16
CA PHE A 124 28.85 -7.48 -10.78
C PHE A 124 27.80 -7.06 -11.81
N GLU A 125 27.66 -7.87 -12.85
CA GLU A 125 26.61 -7.67 -13.85
C GLU A 125 25.23 -7.98 -13.24
N LEU A 126 24.31 -7.02 -13.42
CA LEU A 126 22.92 -7.16 -13.03
C LEU A 126 22.12 -7.80 -14.17
N CYS A 127 21.19 -8.69 -13.82
CA CYS A 127 20.22 -9.18 -14.80
C CYS A 127 19.18 -8.10 -15.13
N ASP A 128 18.41 -8.28 -16.20
CA ASP A 128 17.45 -7.27 -16.67
C ASP A 128 16.36 -6.95 -15.64
N LYS A 129 15.93 -7.96 -14.86
CA LYS A 129 14.95 -7.77 -13.78
C LYS A 129 15.50 -6.88 -12.67
N GLU A 130 16.77 -7.07 -12.29
CA GLU A 130 17.45 -6.25 -11.28
C GLU A 130 17.64 -4.81 -11.77
N LYS A 131 18.05 -4.62 -13.04
CA LYS A 131 18.15 -3.30 -13.68
C LYS A 131 16.81 -2.58 -13.70
N GLN A 132 15.73 -3.26 -14.11
CA GLN A 132 14.37 -2.70 -14.12
C GLN A 132 13.91 -2.31 -12.70
N PHE A 133 14.21 -3.14 -11.71
CA PHE A 133 13.89 -2.86 -10.31
C PHE A 133 14.60 -1.61 -9.80
N LEU A 134 15.92 -1.46 -10.04
CA LEU A 134 16.66 -0.25 -9.66
C LEU A 134 16.10 1.00 -10.35
N LYS A 135 15.74 0.90 -11.63
CA LYS A 135 15.13 2.01 -12.38
C LYS A 135 13.83 2.48 -11.72
N LEU A 136 12.94 1.55 -11.38
CA LEU A 136 11.67 1.87 -10.71
C LEU A 136 11.88 2.45 -9.31
N ALA A 137 12.86 1.92 -8.55
CA ALA A 137 13.21 2.45 -7.24
C ALA A 137 13.74 3.90 -7.34
N HIS A 138 14.62 4.16 -8.31
CA HIS A 138 15.13 5.51 -8.58
C HIS A 138 14.02 6.50 -8.95
N GLN A 139 13.11 6.11 -9.85
CA GLN A 139 11.94 6.93 -10.19
C GLN A 139 11.06 7.22 -8.97
N GLY A 140 10.89 6.24 -8.08
CA GLY A 140 10.17 6.43 -6.83
C GLY A 140 10.83 7.46 -5.91
N LEU A 141 12.16 7.42 -5.78
CA LEU A 141 12.91 8.39 -4.96
C LEU A 141 12.83 9.81 -5.54
N GLN A 142 13.01 9.95 -6.86
CA GLN A 142 12.86 11.25 -7.54
C GLN A 142 11.46 11.85 -7.34
N ALA A 143 10.40 11.04 -7.40
CA ALA A 143 9.04 11.52 -7.16
C ALA A 143 8.82 11.97 -5.70
N ILE A 144 9.45 11.30 -4.73
CA ILE A 144 9.43 11.72 -3.31
C ILE A 144 10.16 13.05 -3.16
N ARG A 145 11.33 13.17 -3.79
CA ARG A 145 12.14 14.40 -3.76
C ARG A 145 11.37 15.60 -4.33
N ILE A 146 10.76 15.46 -5.50
CA ILE A 146 9.96 16.55 -6.12
C ILE A 146 8.82 16.98 -5.19
N ARG A 147 8.07 16.01 -4.62
CA ARG A 147 7.03 16.32 -3.64
C ARG A 147 7.58 17.05 -2.41
N PHE A 148 8.79 16.72 -1.97
CA PHE A 148 9.42 17.38 -0.83
C PHE A 148 9.81 18.83 -1.16
N GLU A 149 10.44 19.05 -2.32
CA GLU A 149 10.76 20.40 -2.81
C GLU A 149 9.49 21.26 -2.95
N GLU A 150 8.36 20.67 -3.34
CA GLU A 150 7.05 21.35 -3.37
C GLU A 150 6.52 21.71 -1.96
N VAL A 151 6.76 20.89 -0.93
CA VAL A 151 6.35 21.20 0.45
C VAL A 151 7.25 22.27 1.06
N GLU A 152 8.57 22.18 0.88
CA GLU A 152 9.55 23.12 1.44
C GLU A 152 9.35 24.55 0.90
N VAL A 153 8.96 24.69 -0.37
CA VAL A 153 8.63 25.98 -0.98
C VAL A 153 7.32 26.57 -0.42
N ASN A 154 6.40 25.74 0.07
CA ASN A 154 5.12 26.19 0.62
C ASN A 154 5.15 26.41 2.14
N GLU A 155 6.05 25.77 2.89
CA GLU A 155 6.13 25.84 4.37
C GLU A 155 7.04 26.94 4.93
N LEU A 156 7.73 27.72 4.10
CA LEU A 156 8.46 28.93 4.54
C LEU A 156 7.56 30.03 5.13
N GLY A 157 6.25 29.80 5.22
CA GLY A 157 5.28 30.63 5.96
C GLY A 157 4.51 29.86 7.04
N MET A 158 5.15 29.54 8.16
CA MET A 158 4.56 29.16 9.48
C MET A 158 3.66 27.91 9.55
N LEU A 159 3.97 26.99 10.48
CA LEU A 159 3.13 26.56 11.62
C LEU A 159 3.80 25.45 12.45
N GLN A 160 3.36 25.29 13.70
CA GLN A 160 3.72 24.14 14.54
C GLN A 160 3.28 22.85 13.85
N LEU A 161 4.24 22.03 13.41
CA LEU A 161 3.96 20.71 12.87
C LEU A 161 3.24 19.89 13.95
N ASP A 162 2.13 19.25 13.57
CA ASP A 162 1.51 18.28 14.45
C ASP A 162 2.48 17.10 14.72
N PRO A 163 2.26 16.29 15.78
CA PRO A 163 3.20 15.21 16.12
C PRO A 163 3.44 14.18 15.00
N LEU A 164 2.49 13.95 14.10
CA LEU A 164 2.64 13.10 12.91
C LEU A 164 3.48 13.79 11.85
N GLN A 165 3.27 15.08 11.61
CA GLN A 165 4.09 15.89 10.72
C GLN A 165 5.52 16.02 11.25
N GLN A 166 5.71 16.18 12.56
CA GLN A 166 7.03 16.21 13.21
C GLN A 166 7.75 14.85 13.11
N VAL A 167 7.01 13.76 13.25
CA VAL A 167 7.52 12.40 13.02
C VAL A 167 7.90 12.21 11.55
N PHE A 168 7.08 12.68 10.63
CA PHE A 168 7.34 12.62 9.20
C PHE A 168 8.58 13.45 8.89
N TYR A 169 8.68 14.67 9.42
CA TYR A 169 9.85 15.54 9.35
C TYR A 169 11.09 14.93 9.99
N ASN A 170 10.98 14.19 11.10
CA ASN A 170 12.11 13.51 11.74
C ASN A 170 12.54 12.26 10.97
N MET A 171 11.59 11.50 10.42
CA MET A 171 11.86 10.40 9.50
C MET A 171 12.52 10.90 8.22
N LEU A 172 12.07 12.08 7.76
CA LEU A 172 12.65 12.83 6.67
C LEU A 172 13.99 13.43 7.06
N SER A 173 14.26 13.88 8.29
CA SER A 173 15.56 14.43 8.72
C SER A 173 16.69 13.39 8.73
N LYS A 174 16.34 12.10 8.67
CA LYS A 174 17.23 11.06 8.13
C LYS A 174 17.52 11.27 6.62
N HIS A 175 17.28 12.45 6.04
CA HIS A 175 17.37 12.85 4.64
C HIS A 175 18.79 12.73 4.12
N ASN A 176 19.78 12.82 5.01
CA ASN A 176 21.14 12.41 4.68
C ASN A 176 21.17 10.99 4.11
N PHE A 177 20.37 10.06 4.64
CA PHE A 177 20.26 8.71 4.08
C PHE A 177 19.62 8.71 2.70
N ILE A 178 18.50 9.42 2.47
CA ILE A 178 17.84 9.44 1.15
C ILE A 178 18.73 10.13 0.11
N ALA A 179 19.26 11.31 0.41
CA ALA A 179 20.18 12.03 -0.47
C ALA A 179 21.46 11.23 -0.72
N GLU A 180 21.97 10.51 0.28
CA GLU A 180 23.13 9.62 0.11
C GLU A 180 22.79 8.39 -0.74
N GLN A 181 21.61 7.77 -0.56
CA GLN A 181 21.15 6.68 -1.42
C GLN A 181 20.90 7.16 -2.86
N GLU A 182 20.38 8.38 -3.06
CA GLU A 182 20.21 8.98 -4.38
C GLU A 182 21.54 9.25 -5.06
N LYS A 183 22.51 9.85 -4.34
CA LYS A 183 23.86 10.07 -4.87
C LYS A 183 24.53 8.75 -5.24
N ARG A 184 24.40 7.72 -4.39
CA ARG A 184 24.90 6.36 -4.67
C ARG A 184 24.25 5.76 -5.91
N LEU A 185 22.92 5.87 -6.04
CA LEU A 185 22.20 5.38 -7.21
C LEU A 185 22.57 6.11 -8.50
N TYR A 186 22.68 7.44 -8.46
CA TYR A 186 23.06 8.23 -9.62
C TYR A 186 24.44 7.79 -10.14
N ASN A 187 25.43 7.74 -9.25
CA ASN A 187 26.78 7.28 -9.58
C ASN A 187 26.78 5.85 -10.12
N LEU A 188 25.89 4.99 -9.63
CA LEU A 188 25.79 3.61 -10.09
C LEU A 188 25.20 3.52 -11.51
N VAL A 189 24.15 4.30 -11.79
CA VAL A 189 23.53 4.36 -13.12
C VAL A 189 24.51 4.92 -14.15
N GLU A 190 25.26 5.96 -13.80
CA GLU A 190 26.28 6.57 -14.65
C GLU A 190 27.38 5.55 -15.00
N LYS A 191 27.93 4.85 -14.00
CA LYS A 191 28.92 3.76 -14.21
C LYS A 191 28.40 2.63 -15.11
N LEU A 192 27.11 2.29 -15.02
CA LEU A 192 26.52 1.27 -15.89
C LEU A 192 26.40 1.76 -17.33
N HIS A 193 26.11 3.04 -17.55
CA HIS A 193 26.05 3.66 -18.88
C HIS A 193 27.43 3.74 -19.55
N GLU A 194 28.46 4.12 -18.79
CA GLU A 194 29.85 4.16 -19.29
C GLU A 194 30.30 2.78 -19.78
N LYS A 195 30.05 1.73 -19.00
CA LYS A 195 30.38 0.34 -19.36
C LYS A 195 29.70 -0.12 -20.65
N SER A 196 28.44 0.25 -20.86
CA SER A 196 27.74 -0.11 -22.11
C SER A 196 28.36 0.56 -23.35
N ASN A 197 28.85 1.79 -23.22
CA ASN A 197 29.43 2.52 -24.36
C ASN A 197 30.84 1.99 -24.74
N THR A 198 31.67 1.61 -23.75
CA THR A 198 33.00 1.04 -24.02
C THR A 198 32.97 -0.33 -24.73
N ASN A 199 31.94 -1.14 -24.50
CA ASN A 199 31.82 -2.44 -25.16
C ASN A 199 31.47 -2.33 -26.66
N VAL A 200 30.78 -1.27 -27.06
CA VAL A 200 30.45 -1.02 -28.48
C VAL A 200 31.70 -0.62 -29.28
N SER A 201 32.59 0.18 -28.70
CA SER A 201 33.81 0.63 -29.38
C SER A 201 34.86 -0.48 -29.58
N THR A 202 34.87 -1.51 -28.73
CA THR A 202 35.87 -2.57 -28.79
C THR A 202 35.53 -3.62 -29.87
N GLN A 203 34.24 -3.81 -30.20
CA GLN A 203 33.82 -4.72 -31.28
C GLN A 203 34.03 -4.14 -32.69
N SER A 204 34.13 -2.81 -32.84
CA SER A 204 34.36 -2.18 -34.15
C SER A 204 35.81 -2.29 -34.64
N ASN A 205 36.77 -2.60 -33.77
CA ASN A 205 38.19 -2.67 -34.12
C ASN A 205 38.72 -4.10 -34.38
N SER A 206 37.88 -5.13 -34.27
CA SER A 206 38.30 -6.54 -34.50
C SER A 206 37.91 -7.09 -35.88
N PHE A 207 37.54 -6.22 -36.83
CA PHE A 207 37.17 -6.59 -38.21
C PHE A 207 38.08 -5.96 -39.28
N GLN A 208 39.27 -5.50 -38.89
CA GLN A 208 40.37 -5.13 -39.79
C GLN A 208 41.51 -6.14 -39.63
#